data_AF-A0A961M8P9-F1
#
_entry.id   AF-A0A961M8P9-F1
#
_cell.length_a   1.000
_cell.length_b   1.000
_cell.length_c   1.000
_cell.angle_alpha   90.00
_cell.angle_beta   90.00
_cell.angle_gamma   90.00
#
_symmetry.space_group_name_H-M   'P 1'
#
loop_
_entity.id
_entity.type
_entity.pdbx_description
1 polymer ?
#
loop_
_entity_poly.entity_id
_entity_poly.type
_entity_poly.pdbx_seq_one_letter_code
_entity_poly.pdbx_strand_id
1 'polypeptide(L)'
;MDFQKLGLLKHEAGRSFAGYTTVSTFRSNTVKLIDNDGNEVHRWTLPGQLGSLAYLLPGGRLMCSVQVPTDIPLSTARGGRMLEMDWDGTILWEFTDPTQHHDFRRLPNGNTVYIGWRALPDDYAARVPGGIPGSEAEGKMYEDYFREITPEGGVVWEWSMSDLDPADYPISHGLDRGEFAHANTICPLGDGTFLVNFRNMDLMAVLDPAQRRFTWQARSQYWGRQHDPQPVDGGKRILFFANGAFDKPKPQRSAVIELDATTGEQVWRWEAPIPWTFYSHVMGGVQRLPNGNTLVCESVNGRIFEIEAGTGAIVWDYINPDFSAPFPNMTALANSIFRSYRYAADSQELAGMPL
;
A
#
# COMPACT_ATOMS: atom_id res chain seq x y z
N MET A 1 -0.95 9.08 21.10
CA MET A 1 -2.04 10.08 21.16
C MET A 1 -3.20 9.42 21.86
N ASP A 2 -3.78 10.05 22.87
CA ASP A 2 -5.13 9.68 23.31
C ASP A 2 -6.10 10.45 22.40
N PHE A 3 -6.84 9.73 21.56
CA PHE A 3 -7.77 10.36 20.63
C PHE A 3 -9.01 10.79 21.41
N GLN A 4 -9.04 12.04 21.84
CA GLN A 4 -10.22 12.62 22.51
C GLN A 4 -11.45 12.71 21.58
N LYS A 5 -11.24 12.59 20.27
CA LYS A 5 -12.27 12.60 19.24
C LYS A 5 -11.88 11.66 18.09
N LEU A 6 -12.86 10.90 17.59
CA LEU A 6 -12.78 10.04 16.42
C LEU A 6 -13.78 10.52 15.35
N GLY A 7 -13.68 9.98 14.14
CA GLY A 7 -14.44 10.44 12.98
C GLY A 7 -13.87 11.74 12.40
N LEU A 8 -14.74 12.60 11.88
CA LEU A 8 -14.32 13.87 11.29
C LEU A 8 -13.80 14.86 12.34
N LEU A 9 -12.55 15.27 12.17
CA LEU A 9 -11.89 16.27 13.00
C LEU A 9 -11.91 17.65 12.35
N LYS A 10 -11.77 17.70 11.03
CA LYS A 10 -11.67 18.93 10.25
C LYS A 10 -12.24 18.74 8.85
N HIS A 11 -13.01 19.72 8.38
CA HIS A 11 -13.49 19.81 7.00
C HIS A 11 -13.58 21.29 6.58
N GLU A 12 -12.75 21.70 5.62
CA GLU A 12 -12.81 23.01 4.98
C GLU A 12 -13.32 22.84 3.53
N ALA A 13 -14.64 22.74 3.36
CA ALA A 13 -15.29 22.31 2.10
C ALA A 13 -14.84 23.06 0.83
N GLY A 14 -14.52 24.35 0.93
CA GLY A 14 -14.04 25.14 -0.22
C GLY A 14 -12.58 24.87 -0.62
N ARG A 15 -11.85 24.08 0.18
CA ARG A 15 -10.42 23.78 -0.01
C ARG A 15 -10.14 22.30 -0.12
N SER A 16 -10.94 21.45 0.54
CA SER A 16 -10.85 20.00 0.40
C SER A 16 -11.51 19.51 -0.89
N PHE A 17 -11.01 18.41 -1.44
CA PHE A 17 -11.59 17.76 -2.60
C PHE A 17 -12.89 17.04 -2.23
N ALA A 18 -13.99 17.44 -2.86
CA ALA A 18 -15.30 16.81 -2.70
C ALA A 18 -15.31 15.40 -3.30
N GLY A 19 -15.80 14.42 -2.54
CA GLY A 19 -15.84 13.02 -2.95
C GLY A 19 -16.06 12.07 -1.79
N TYR A 20 -15.82 10.79 -2.05
CA TYR A 20 -16.07 9.70 -1.12
C TYR A 20 -14.78 8.95 -0.80
N THR A 21 -14.54 8.63 0.46
CA THR A 21 -13.28 8.05 0.94
C THR A 21 -13.49 6.62 1.44
N THR A 22 -12.67 5.67 1.00
CA THR A 22 -12.70 4.30 1.55
C THR A 22 -12.03 4.25 2.91
N VAL A 23 -12.70 3.68 3.90
CA VAL A 23 -12.15 3.40 5.24
C VAL A 23 -12.13 1.88 5.44
N SER A 24 -10.94 1.31 5.28
CA SER A 24 -10.70 -0.14 5.29
C SER A 24 -9.96 -0.53 6.57
N THR A 25 -10.70 -0.75 7.65
CA THR A 25 -10.12 -1.06 8.97
C THR A 25 -9.32 -2.35 8.87
N PHE A 26 -8.01 -2.25 9.11
CA PHE A 26 -7.08 -3.35 8.92
C PHE A 26 -7.45 -4.53 9.82
N ARG A 27 -7.52 -5.74 9.24
CA ARG A 27 -7.99 -6.97 9.90
C ARG A 27 -9.42 -6.96 10.43
N SER A 28 -10.25 -5.97 10.10
CA SER A 28 -11.70 -6.11 10.26
C SER A 28 -12.28 -6.95 9.13
N ASN A 29 -13.58 -7.23 9.16
CA ASN A 29 -14.34 -7.82 8.07
C ASN A 29 -15.19 -6.77 7.33
N THR A 30 -14.78 -5.50 7.36
CA THR A 30 -15.56 -4.39 6.80
C THR A 30 -14.69 -3.44 5.97
N VAL A 31 -15.28 -2.97 4.87
CA VAL A 31 -14.79 -1.79 4.14
C VAL A 31 -15.93 -0.80 4.09
N LYS A 32 -15.68 0.45 4.46
CA LYS A 32 -16.67 1.52 4.45
C LYS A 32 -16.35 2.53 3.35
N LEU A 33 -17.39 3.22 2.89
CA LEU A 33 -17.28 4.44 2.11
C LEU A 33 -17.89 5.58 2.93
N ILE A 34 -17.16 6.69 3.07
CA ILE A 34 -17.63 7.87 3.79
C ILE A 34 -17.69 9.09 2.85
N ASP A 35 -18.61 10.01 3.10
CA ASP A 35 -18.61 11.35 2.48
C ASP A 35 -17.56 12.28 3.14
N ASN A 36 -17.45 13.53 2.66
CA ASN A 36 -16.54 14.52 3.25
C ASN A 36 -16.94 14.95 4.67
N ASP A 37 -18.20 14.79 5.07
CA ASP A 37 -18.68 15.08 6.42
C ASP A 37 -18.41 13.93 7.39
N GLY A 38 -17.83 12.82 6.89
CA GLY A 38 -17.47 11.64 7.66
C GLY A 38 -18.65 10.70 7.92
N ASN A 39 -19.79 10.90 7.25
CA ASN A 39 -20.92 10.00 7.32
C ASN A 39 -20.63 8.76 6.49
N GLU A 40 -20.95 7.59 7.04
CA GLU A 40 -20.93 6.34 6.29
C GLU A 40 -22.09 6.32 5.30
N VAL A 41 -21.76 6.30 4.01
CA VAL A 41 -22.74 6.22 2.91
C VAL A 41 -22.90 4.81 2.38
N HIS A 42 -21.89 3.96 2.59
CA HIS A 42 -21.94 2.56 2.20
C HIS A 42 -20.98 1.68 3.00
N ARG A 43 -21.27 0.38 3.07
CA ARG A 43 -20.44 -0.62 3.74
C ARG A 43 -20.52 -1.98 3.05
N TRP A 44 -19.36 -2.57 2.80
CA TRP A 44 -19.23 -3.98 2.44
C TRP A 44 -18.88 -4.82 3.67
N THR A 45 -19.53 -5.98 3.81
CA THR A 45 -19.13 -7.03 4.75
C THR A 45 -18.36 -8.11 4.00
N LEU A 46 -17.10 -8.32 4.40
CA LEU A 46 -16.18 -9.26 3.77
C LEU A 46 -16.40 -10.69 4.29
N PRO A 47 -16.16 -11.73 3.47
CA PRO A 47 -16.28 -13.13 3.89
C PRO A 47 -15.13 -13.61 4.80
N GLY A 48 -14.20 -12.72 5.14
CA GLY A 48 -13.04 -13.00 5.99
C GLY A 48 -12.38 -11.71 6.48
N GLN A 49 -11.31 -11.84 7.26
CA GLN A 49 -10.56 -10.67 7.72
C GLN A 49 -9.84 -10.01 6.55
N LEU A 50 -9.94 -8.69 6.44
CA LEU A 50 -9.26 -7.88 5.46
C LEU A 50 -7.75 -8.18 5.48
N GLY A 51 -7.24 -8.51 4.31
CA GLY A 51 -5.86 -8.83 4.04
C GLY A 51 -5.00 -7.58 4.07
N SER A 52 -5.03 -6.82 2.99
CA SER A 52 -4.20 -5.64 2.80
C SER A 52 -4.99 -4.54 2.08
N LEU A 53 -4.93 -4.53 0.75
CA LEU A 53 -5.53 -3.50 -0.10
C LEU A 53 -7.04 -3.71 -0.29
N ALA A 54 -7.77 -2.61 -0.28
CA ALA A 54 -9.17 -2.51 -0.71
C ALA A 54 -9.38 -1.18 -1.46
N TYR A 55 -9.97 -1.23 -2.66
CA TYR A 55 -10.21 -0.08 -3.54
C TYR A 55 -11.39 -0.34 -4.48
N LEU A 56 -11.90 0.70 -5.14
CA LEU A 56 -13.04 0.58 -6.05
C LEU A 56 -12.57 0.44 -7.49
N LEU A 57 -13.28 -0.40 -8.23
CA LEU A 57 -13.27 -0.50 -9.68
C LEU A 57 -14.50 0.22 -10.24
N PRO A 58 -14.53 0.52 -11.56
CA PRO A 58 -15.70 1.10 -12.21
C PRO A 58 -17.00 0.37 -11.89
N GLY A 59 -18.07 1.14 -11.63
CA GLY A 59 -19.41 0.64 -11.32
C GLY A 59 -19.63 0.22 -9.86
N GLY A 60 -18.92 0.83 -8.91
CA GLY A 60 -19.11 0.58 -7.48
C GLY A 60 -18.61 -0.78 -6.99
N ARG A 61 -17.74 -1.43 -7.77
CA ARG A 61 -17.24 -2.77 -7.42
C ARG A 61 -16.05 -2.67 -6.48
N LEU A 62 -16.13 -3.32 -5.33
CA LEU A 62 -15.02 -3.40 -4.39
C LEU A 62 -14.03 -4.48 -4.82
N MET A 63 -12.77 -4.11 -4.97
CA MET A 63 -11.65 -5.03 -5.12
C MET A 63 -10.90 -5.09 -3.79
N CYS A 64 -10.82 -6.27 -3.17
CA CYS A 64 -10.19 -6.45 -1.86
C CYS A 64 -9.48 -7.82 -1.73
N SER A 65 -8.72 -8.01 -0.67
CA SER A 65 -8.16 -9.32 -0.30
C SER A 65 -8.60 -9.69 1.11
N VAL A 66 -8.82 -10.97 1.37
CA VAL A 66 -9.07 -11.52 2.71
C VAL A 66 -8.04 -12.60 3.05
N GLN A 67 -7.79 -12.76 4.34
CA GLN A 67 -6.83 -13.73 4.85
C GLN A 67 -7.28 -15.17 4.60
N VAL A 68 -6.33 -16.02 4.22
CA VAL A 68 -6.49 -17.48 4.21
C VAL A 68 -5.33 -18.15 4.97
N PRO A 69 -5.49 -19.39 5.46
CA PRO A 69 -4.38 -20.15 6.04
C PRO A 69 -3.23 -20.32 5.04
N THR A 70 -1.99 -20.24 5.53
CA THR A 70 -0.78 -20.42 4.72
C THR A 70 0.38 -20.90 5.58
N ASP A 71 1.21 -21.77 5.00
CA ASP A 71 2.41 -22.32 5.64
C ASP A 71 3.62 -21.38 5.56
N ILE A 72 3.49 -20.25 4.85
CA ILE A 72 4.54 -19.21 4.84
C ILE A 72 4.64 -18.61 6.24
N PRO A 73 5.82 -18.57 6.90
CA PRO A 73 6.00 -18.07 8.26
C PRO A 73 6.16 -16.53 8.35
N LEU A 74 5.66 -15.77 7.36
CA LEU A 74 5.73 -14.29 7.31
C LEU A 74 4.37 -13.64 7.54
N SER A 75 4.19 -12.72 8.48
CA SER A 75 2.85 -12.23 8.90
C SER A 75 2.42 -10.87 8.33
N THR A 76 3.32 -10.19 7.61
CA THR A 76 3.23 -8.80 7.18
C THR A 76 2.21 -8.59 6.07
N ALA A 77 1.06 -7.97 6.38
CA ALA A 77 -0.02 -7.67 5.41
C ALA A 77 -0.46 -8.85 4.53
N ARG A 78 -0.49 -10.06 5.11
CA ARG A 78 -1.09 -11.27 4.50
C ARG A 78 -2.46 -10.97 3.92
N GLY A 79 -2.71 -11.34 2.69
CA GLY A 79 -4.05 -11.51 2.14
C GLY A 79 -4.27 -12.98 1.84
N GLY A 80 -4.45 -13.30 0.56
CA GLY A 80 -4.50 -14.68 0.08
C GLY A 80 -5.65 -14.92 -0.89
N ARG A 81 -6.87 -14.60 -0.49
CA ARG A 81 -8.05 -14.66 -1.37
C ARG A 81 -8.39 -13.24 -1.84
N MET A 82 -8.12 -12.97 -3.11
CA MET A 82 -8.51 -11.72 -3.77
C MET A 82 -9.96 -11.83 -4.24
N LEU A 83 -10.74 -10.76 -4.07
CA LEU A 83 -12.17 -10.72 -4.30
C LEU A 83 -12.53 -9.46 -5.07
N GLU A 84 -13.44 -9.62 -6.03
CA GLU A 84 -14.22 -8.54 -6.60
C GLU A 84 -15.68 -8.71 -6.16
N MET A 85 -16.23 -7.68 -5.53
CA MET A 85 -17.60 -7.68 -5.02
C MET A 85 -18.39 -6.54 -5.65
N ASP A 86 -19.67 -6.75 -5.95
CA ASP A 86 -20.55 -5.65 -6.37
C ASP A 86 -20.90 -4.71 -5.21
N TRP A 87 -21.75 -3.72 -5.48
CA TRP A 87 -22.20 -2.76 -4.48
C TRP A 87 -22.91 -3.43 -3.30
N ASP A 88 -23.75 -4.45 -3.56
CA ASP A 88 -24.55 -5.14 -2.54
C ASP A 88 -23.75 -6.23 -1.78
N GLY A 89 -22.51 -6.49 -2.20
CA GLY A 89 -21.61 -7.45 -1.56
C GLY A 89 -21.64 -8.85 -2.17
N THR A 90 -22.26 -9.03 -3.34
CA THR A 90 -22.16 -10.27 -4.11
C THR A 90 -20.75 -10.41 -4.66
N ILE A 91 -20.13 -11.59 -4.47
CA ILE A 91 -18.82 -11.89 -5.07
C ILE A 91 -19.01 -12.13 -6.57
N LEU A 92 -18.37 -11.28 -7.38
CA LEU A 92 -18.37 -11.35 -8.85
C LEU A 92 -17.19 -12.18 -9.38
N TRP A 93 -16.04 -12.09 -8.71
CA TRP A 93 -14.83 -12.82 -9.06
C TRP A 93 -14.01 -13.09 -7.81
N GLU A 94 -13.29 -14.21 -7.82
CA GLU A 94 -12.34 -14.54 -6.79
C GLU A 94 -11.16 -15.34 -7.32
N PHE A 95 -10.01 -15.20 -6.66
CA PHE A 95 -8.85 -16.06 -6.86
C PHE A 95 -8.10 -16.21 -5.54
N THR A 96 -7.67 -17.43 -5.24
CA THR A 96 -6.95 -17.73 -3.99
C THR A 96 -5.53 -18.19 -4.28
N ASP A 97 -4.57 -17.45 -3.74
CA ASP A 97 -3.18 -17.85 -3.60
C ASP A 97 -2.76 -17.55 -2.16
N PRO A 98 -2.58 -18.58 -1.30
CA PRO A 98 -2.22 -18.38 0.12
C PRO A 98 -0.94 -17.59 0.37
N THR A 99 -0.14 -17.33 -0.66
CA THR A 99 1.08 -16.55 -0.57
C THR A 99 0.88 -15.06 -0.84
N GLN A 100 -0.31 -14.62 -1.30
CA GLN A 100 -0.56 -13.23 -1.66
C GLN A 100 -0.47 -12.28 -0.45
N HIS A 101 0.21 -11.16 -0.65
CA HIS A 101 0.37 -10.10 0.36
C HIS A 101 0.36 -8.70 -0.26
N HIS A 102 0.14 -7.70 0.61
CA HIS A 102 0.30 -6.26 0.36
C HIS A 102 -0.50 -5.62 -0.78
N ASP A 103 -0.19 -5.90 -2.05
CA ASP A 103 -0.74 -5.17 -3.21
C ASP A 103 -1.17 -6.13 -4.33
N PHE A 104 -2.18 -5.69 -5.07
CA PHE A 104 -2.71 -6.37 -6.26
C PHE A 104 -3.58 -5.39 -7.04
N ARG A 105 -3.52 -5.44 -8.36
CA ARG A 105 -4.18 -4.49 -9.27
C ARG A 105 -4.90 -5.22 -10.40
N ARG A 106 -6.16 -4.84 -10.65
CA ARG A 106 -6.88 -5.21 -11.87
C ARG A 106 -6.30 -4.40 -13.03
N LEU A 107 -5.96 -5.06 -14.12
CA LEU A 107 -5.44 -4.46 -15.33
C LEU A 107 -6.57 -4.18 -16.34
N PRO A 108 -6.37 -3.23 -17.29
CA PRO A 108 -7.40 -2.89 -18.28
C PRO A 108 -7.84 -4.05 -19.18
N ASN A 109 -6.99 -5.05 -19.38
CA ASN A 109 -7.30 -6.27 -20.14
C ASN A 109 -8.14 -7.30 -19.34
N GLY A 110 -8.48 -7.00 -18.09
CA GLY A 110 -9.21 -7.89 -17.19
C GLY A 110 -8.33 -8.81 -16.34
N ASN A 111 -7.02 -8.87 -16.59
CA ASN A 111 -6.09 -9.66 -15.78
C ASN A 111 -5.86 -9.02 -14.41
N THR A 112 -5.31 -9.77 -13.46
CA THR A 112 -4.93 -9.28 -12.14
C THR A 112 -3.44 -9.51 -11.92
N VAL A 113 -2.72 -8.46 -11.53
CA VAL A 113 -1.33 -8.56 -11.09
C VAL A 113 -1.27 -8.48 -9.57
N TYR A 114 -0.40 -9.25 -8.92
CA TYR A 114 -0.29 -9.27 -7.46
C TYR A 114 1.11 -9.62 -6.98
N ILE A 115 1.35 -9.39 -5.69
CA ILE A 115 2.58 -9.79 -4.99
C ILE A 115 2.31 -11.04 -4.15
N GLY A 116 3.19 -12.03 -4.22
CA GLY A 116 3.16 -13.23 -3.38
C GLY A 116 4.54 -13.63 -2.87
N TRP A 117 4.59 -14.43 -1.82
CA TRP A 117 5.84 -14.94 -1.26
C TRP A 117 6.19 -16.35 -1.73
N ARG A 118 7.49 -16.64 -1.79
CA ARG A 118 8.00 -18.01 -1.80
C ARG A 118 9.35 -18.10 -1.10
N ALA A 119 9.72 -19.30 -0.67
CA ALA A 119 11.06 -19.53 -0.11
C ALA A 119 12.13 -19.27 -1.18
N LEU A 120 13.20 -18.58 -0.79
CA LEU A 120 14.39 -18.45 -1.64
C LEU A 120 15.14 -19.78 -1.71
N PRO A 121 15.74 -20.11 -2.86
CA PRO A 121 16.74 -21.18 -2.94
C PRO A 121 17.91 -20.92 -1.97
N ASP A 122 18.39 -21.95 -1.28
CA ASP A 122 19.42 -21.81 -0.23
C ASP A 122 20.73 -21.20 -0.78
N ASP A 123 21.11 -21.54 -2.01
CA ASP A 123 22.29 -21.02 -2.72
C ASP A 123 22.14 -19.54 -3.10
N TYR A 124 20.91 -19.09 -3.37
CA TYR A 124 20.61 -17.67 -3.55
C TYR A 124 20.63 -16.93 -2.22
N ALA A 125 19.93 -17.46 -1.20
CA ALA A 125 19.83 -16.87 0.14
C ALA A 125 21.21 -16.68 0.79
N ALA A 126 22.14 -17.62 0.59
CA ALA A 126 23.51 -17.54 1.08
C ALA A 126 24.32 -16.35 0.51
N ARG A 127 23.92 -15.81 -0.65
CA ARG A 127 24.57 -14.66 -1.29
C ARG A 127 23.93 -13.33 -0.92
N VAL A 128 22.77 -13.32 -0.26
CA VAL A 128 22.07 -12.09 0.12
C VAL A 128 22.86 -11.30 1.17
N PRO A 129 23.32 -10.08 0.86
CA PRO A 129 24.02 -9.24 1.82
C PRO A 129 23.04 -8.50 2.74
N GLY A 130 23.54 -8.12 3.92
CA GLY A 130 22.81 -7.29 4.87
C GLY A 130 21.78 -8.05 5.72
N GLY A 131 20.95 -7.28 6.42
CA GLY A 131 20.07 -7.80 7.46
C GLY A 131 20.82 -8.37 8.68
N ILE A 132 20.07 -8.86 9.67
CA ILE A 132 20.61 -9.45 10.90
C ILE A 132 20.86 -10.95 10.68
N PRO A 133 22.11 -11.46 10.69
CA PRO A 133 22.36 -12.89 10.52
C PRO A 133 21.66 -13.73 11.60
N GLY A 134 21.07 -14.88 11.21
CA GLY A 134 20.37 -15.78 12.14
C GLY A 134 18.92 -15.39 12.44
N SER A 135 18.38 -14.38 11.76
CA SER A 135 16.98 -13.92 11.87
C SER A 135 16.09 -14.44 10.73
N GLU A 136 16.54 -15.46 10.01
CA GLU A 136 15.76 -16.16 8.99
C GLU A 136 14.48 -16.77 9.60
N ALA A 137 13.37 -16.70 8.85
CA ALA A 137 12.09 -17.21 9.31
C ALA A 137 12.08 -18.74 9.22
N GLU A 138 12.10 -19.39 10.39
CA GLU A 138 12.23 -20.85 10.50
C GLU A 138 13.46 -21.39 9.74
N GLY A 139 14.57 -20.63 9.77
CA GLY A 139 15.82 -20.99 9.12
C GLY A 139 15.83 -20.76 7.60
N LYS A 140 14.79 -20.14 7.03
CA LYS A 140 14.72 -19.78 5.61
C LYS A 140 14.52 -18.29 5.37
N MET A 141 15.04 -17.85 4.23
CA MET A 141 14.68 -16.55 3.65
C MET A 141 13.54 -16.74 2.65
N TYR A 142 12.66 -15.75 2.56
CA TYR A 142 11.58 -15.72 1.58
C TYR A 142 11.75 -14.50 0.67
N GLU A 143 11.43 -14.64 -0.61
CA GLU A 143 11.34 -13.55 -1.56
C GLU A 143 9.90 -13.23 -1.92
N ASP A 144 9.73 -12.04 -2.47
CA ASP A 144 8.53 -11.58 -3.13
C ASP A 144 8.62 -11.90 -4.63
N TYR A 145 7.53 -12.40 -5.21
CA TYR A 145 7.33 -12.47 -6.63
C TYR A 145 6.13 -11.61 -7.03
N PHE A 146 6.18 -11.08 -8.24
CA PHE A 146 5.07 -10.41 -8.91
C PHE A 146 4.55 -11.34 -10.00
N ARG A 147 3.24 -11.48 -10.09
CA ARG A 147 2.60 -12.39 -11.04
C ARG A 147 1.37 -11.75 -11.63
N GLU A 148 1.22 -11.84 -12.95
CA GLU A 148 -0.03 -11.53 -13.65
C GLU A 148 -0.80 -12.83 -13.95
N ILE A 149 -2.09 -12.83 -13.65
CA ILE A 149 -3.02 -13.92 -13.93
C ILE A 149 -4.20 -13.46 -14.78
N THR A 150 -4.67 -14.34 -15.64
CA THR A 150 -5.98 -14.23 -16.30
C THR A 150 -7.14 -14.33 -15.29
N PRO A 151 -8.36 -13.91 -15.63
CA PRO A 151 -9.54 -14.10 -14.77
C PRO A 151 -9.76 -15.56 -14.34
N GLU A 152 -9.36 -16.53 -15.17
CA GLU A 152 -9.46 -17.96 -14.91
C GLU A 152 -8.30 -18.50 -14.04
N GLY A 153 -7.32 -17.66 -13.69
CA GLY A 153 -6.18 -18.02 -12.85
C GLY A 153 -4.95 -18.56 -13.61
N GLY A 154 -4.98 -18.55 -14.94
CA GLY A 154 -3.81 -18.89 -15.75
C GLY A 154 -2.71 -17.83 -15.63
N VAL A 155 -1.48 -18.26 -15.35
CA VAL A 155 -0.31 -17.37 -15.23
C VAL A 155 0.10 -16.81 -16.59
N VAL A 156 0.21 -15.49 -16.69
CA VAL A 156 0.67 -14.78 -17.90
C VAL A 156 2.18 -14.57 -17.84
N TRP A 157 2.68 -14.06 -16.71
CA TRP A 157 4.10 -13.93 -16.42
C TRP A 157 4.35 -13.92 -14.91
N GLU A 158 5.59 -14.21 -14.52
CA GLU A 158 6.08 -14.08 -13.16
C GLU A 158 7.51 -13.54 -13.16
N TRP A 159 7.81 -12.69 -12.18
CA TRP A 159 9.14 -12.14 -11.93
C TRP A 159 9.39 -12.06 -10.43
N SER A 160 10.62 -12.30 -9.97
CA SER A 160 11.01 -12.11 -8.58
C SER A 160 12.43 -11.54 -8.48
N MET A 161 12.83 -11.10 -7.28
CA MET A 161 14.19 -10.59 -7.07
C MET A 161 15.28 -11.62 -7.40
N SER A 162 14.98 -12.92 -7.37
CA SER A 162 15.91 -13.98 -7.77
C SER A 162 16.33 -13.97 -9.24
N ASP A 163 15.70 -13.13 -10.07
CA ASP A 163 16.16 -12.84 -11.43
C ASP A 163 17.41 -11.96 -11.49
N LEU A 164 17.75 -11.28 -10.40
CA LEU A 164 18.87 -10.34 -10.30
C LEU A 164 19.99 -10.91 -9.43
N ASP A 165 21.16 -10.25 -9.43
CA ASP A 165 22.22 -10.60 -8.48
C ASP A 165 21.88 -9.99 -7.10
N PRO A 166 21.73 -10.80 -6.04
CA PRO A 166 21.39 -10.27 -4.72
C PRO A 166 22.49 -9.37 -4.15
N ALA A 167 23.73 -9.45 -4.66
CA ALA A 167 24.83 -8.60 -4.24
C ALA A 167 24.58 -7.10 -4.47
N ASP A 168 23.82 -6.76 -5.52
CA ASP A 168 23.48 -5.37 -5.87
C ASP A 168 22.36 -4.80 -4.98
N TYR A 169 21.65 -5.68 -4.28
CA TYR A 169 20.43 -5.36 -3.53
C TYR A 169 20.52 -5.83 -2.06
N PRO A 170 21.48 -5.31 -1.27
CA PRO A 170 21.58 -5.63 0.16
C PRO A 170 20.32 -5.26 0.91
N ILE A 171 19.92 -6.12 1.85
CA ILE A 171 18.93 -5.81 2.89
C ILE A 171 19.48 -4.67 3.75
N SER A 172 18.67 -3.64 3.95
CA SER A 172 19.00 -2.50 4.80
C SER A 172 19.33 -2.95 6.24
N HIS A 173 20.22 -2.21 6.90
CA HIS A 173 20.70 -2.54 8.24
C HIS A 173 19.55 -2.65 9.25
N GLY A 174 19.69 -3.50 10.28
CA GLY A 174 18.72 -3.60 11.38
C GLY A 174 17.40 -4.30 11.04
N LEU A 175 17.28 -4.88 9.84
CA LEU A 175 16.13 -5.66 9.41
C LEU A 175 16.42 -7.17 9.52
N ASP A 176 15.38 -7.93 9.82
CA ASP A 176 15.45 -9.39 9.84
C ASP A 176 15.60 -9.97 8.42
N ARG A 177 16.18 -11.16 8.32
CA ARG A 177 16.44 -11.88 7.06
C ARG A 177 15.29 -12.80 6.66
N GLY A 178 14.23 -12.91 7.46
CA GLY A 178 13.06 -13.72 7.12
C GLY A 178 12.43 -13.35 5.77
N GLU A 179 12.42 -12.07 5.40
CA GLU A 179 11.88 -11.58 4.13
C GLU A 179 12.92 -10.71 3.41
N PHE A 180 13.28 -11.09 2.19
CA PHE A 180 14.40 -10.48 1.47
C PHE A 180 14.12 -9.03 1.07
N ALA A 181 13.12 -8.80 0.21
CA ALA A 181 12.90 -7.47 -0.37
C ALA A 181 11.72 -6.74 0.28
N HIS A 182 10.71 -7.48 0.74
CA HIS A 182 9.49 -6.97 1.35
C HIS A 182 8.81 -5.99 0.39
N ALA A 183 8.33 -6.55 -0.72
CA ALA A 183 7.64 -5.79 -1.73
C ALA A 183 6.25 -5.39 -1.22
N ASN A 184 5.94 -4.10 -1.30
CA ASN A 184 4.67 -3.59 -0.78
C ASN A 184 3.81 -2.87 -1.83
N THR A 185 4.31 -2.73 -3.06
CA THR A 185 3.60 -2.01 -4.13
C THR A 185 3.87 -2.64 -5.49
N ILE A 186 2.81 -2.78 -6.28
CA ILE A 186 2.86 -3.00 -7.72
C ILE A 186 1.80 -2.13 -8.40
N CYS A 187 2.25 -1.13 -9.16
CA CYS A 187 1.36 -0.17 -9.83
C CYS A 187 1.61 -0.18 -11.35
N PRO A 188 0.61 -0.47 -12.19
CA PRO A 188 0.77 -0.47 -13.64
C PRO A 188 1.00 0.95 -14.19
N LEU A 189 1.92 1.10 -15.14
CA LEU A 189 2.23 2.39 -15.78
C LEU A 189 1.53 2.62 -17.14
N GLY A 190 0.79 1.61 -17.63
CA GLY A 190 -0.01 1.69 -18.85
C GLY A 190 0.72 1.29 -20.14
N ASP A 191 2.05 1.16 -20.10
CA ASP A 191 2.91 0.70 -21.21
C ASP A 191 3.35 -0.77 -21.07
N GLY A 192 2.77 -1.49 -20.11
CA GLY A 192 3.15 -2.88 -19.78
C GLY A 192 4.26 -2.99 -18.73
N THR A 193 4.78 -1.86 -18.22
CA THR A 193 5.72 -1.83 -17.10
C THR A 193 5.02 -1.49 -15.78
N PHE A 194 5.72 -1.73 -14.67
CA PHE A 194 5.17 -1.61 -13.33
C PHE A 194 6.10 -0.84 -12.40
N LEU A 195 5.58 0.17 -11.70
CA LEU A 195 6.25 0.78 -10.57
C LEU A 195 6.12 -0.15 -9.36
N VAL A 196 7.26 -0.61 -8.85
CA VAL A 196 7.37 -1.55 -7.73
C VAL A 196 8.18 -0.94 -6.60
N ASN A 197 7.96 -1.43 -5.37
CA ASN A 197 8.61 -0.93 -4.18
C ASN A 197 9.06 -2.04 -3.24
N PHE A 198 10.29 -1.95 -2.75
CA PHE A 198 10.91 -2.91 -1.84
C PHE A 198 11.36 -2.21 -0.56
N ARG A 199 10.60 -2.44 0.51
CA ARG A 199 10.78 -1.79 1.81
C ARG A 199 12.15 -2.10 2.40
N ASN A 200 12.58 -3.36 2.34
CA ASN A 200 13.80 -3.81 3.00
C ASN A 200 15.07 -3.39 2.25
N MET A 201 14.94 -2.79 1.07
CA MET A 201 16.04 -2.30 0.26
C MET A 201 16.03 -0.77 0.12
N ASP A 202 15.04 -0.07 0.69
CA ASP A 202 14.79 1.36 0.45
C ASP A 202 14.74 1.71 -1.05
N LEU A 203 14.17 0.81 -1.86
CA LEU A 203 14.23 0.83 -3.33
C LEU A 203 12.83 0.99 -3.93
N MET A 204 12.72 1.91 -4.88
CA MET A 204 11.64 1.96 -5.86
C MET A 204 12.23 1.69 -7.24
N ALA A 205 11.49 0.97 -8.09
CA ALA A 205 11.94 0.63 -9.43
C ALA A 205 10.79 0.56 -10.42
N VAL A 206 11.09 0.73 -11.70
CA VAL A 206 10.18 0.36 -12.79
C VAL A 206 10.62 -1.00 -13.33
N LEU A 207 9.77 -2.01 -13.16
CA LEU A 207 9.95 -3.37 -13.67
C LEU A 207 9.37 -3.47 -15.07
N ASP A 208 10.22 -3.90 -16.02
CA ASP A 208 9.79 -4.39 -17.33
C ASP A 208 9.74 -5.92 -17.29
N PRO A 209 8.55 -6.54 -17.26
CA PRO A 209 8.42 -7.99 -17.18
C PRO A 209 8.87 -8.71 -18.45
N ALA A 210 8.80 -8.06 -19.62
CA ALA A 210 9.25 -8.64 -20.88
C ALA A 210 10.79 -8.72 -20.95
N GLN A 211 11.46 -7.71 -20.42
CA GLN A 211 12.93 -7.66 -20.33
C GLN A 211 13.48 -8.26 -19.03
N ARG A 212 12.60 -8.60 -18.08
CA ARG A 212 12.92 -9.18 -16.77
C ARG A 212 13.94 -8.36 -15.95
N ARG A 213 13.88 -7.03 -16.08
CA ARG A 213 14.84 -6.12 -15.43
C ARG A 213 14.18 -4.83 -14.97
N PHE A 214 14.88 -4.09 -14.12
CA PHE A 214 14.53 -2.71 -13.85
C PHE A 214 14.99 -1.78 -14.99
N THR A 215 14.10 -0.91 -15.45
CA THR A 215 14.39 0.13 -16.46
C THR A 215 14.68 1.48 -15.82
N TRP A 216 14.23 1.66 -14.58
CA TRP A 216 14.51 2.81 -13.73
C TRP A 216 14.58 2.35 -12.28
N GLN A 217 15.38 3.02 -11.46
CA GLN A 217 15.44 2.78 -10.03
C GLN A 217 15.86 4.05 -9.28
N ALA A 218 15.31 4.21 -8.08
CA ALA A 218 15.78 5.19 -7.11
C ALA A 218 15.82 4.54 -5.73
N ARG A 219 16.88 4.85 -4.96
CA ARG A 219 17.14 4.23 -3.66
C ARG A 219 17.61 5.28 -2.66
N SER A 220 17.00 5.33 -1.48
CA SER A 220 17.47 6.18 -0.40
C SER A 220 17.01 5.71 0.97
N GLN A 221 17.96 5.34 1.82
CA GLN A 221 17.71 5.07 3.24
C GLN A 221 17.07 6.24 3.99
N TYR A 222 17.09 7.47 3.43
CA TYR A 222 16.49 8.66 4.03
C TYR A 222 14.98 8.78 3.78
N TRP A 223 14.38 7.88 3.01
CA TRP A 223 12.92 7.73 2.97
C TRP A 223 12.42 6.90 4.15
N GLY A 224 13.29 6.03 4.67
CA GLY A 224 13.05 5.25 5.88
C GLY A 224 11.96 4.23 5.64
N ARG A 225 12.20 3.28 4.71
CA ARG A 225 11.36 2.12 4.46
C ARG A 225 9.99 2.49 3.88
N GLN A 226 10.01 3.19 2.74
CA GLN A 226 8.86 3.81 2.08
C GLN A 226 7.77 2.83 1.61
N HIS A 227 6.57 3.36 1.41
CA HIS A 227 5.38 2.63 0.96
C HIS A 227 4.62 3.41 -0.12
N ASP A 228 3.83 2.66 -0.88
CA ASP A 228 2.78 3.15 -1.77
C ASP A 228 3.25 4.22 -2.78
N PRO A 229 4.34 4.02 -3.54
CA PRO A 229 4.62 4.89 -4.66
C PRO A 229 3.53 4.83 -5.72
N GLN A 230 3.10 6.01 -6.14
CA GLN A 230 2.07 6.26 -7.13
C GLN A 230 2.66 7.09 -8.28
N PRO A 231 2.46 6.66 -9.54
CA PRO A 231 2.77 7.51 -10.68
C PRO A 231 1.79 8.70 -10.70
N VAL A 232 2.32 9.92 -10.82
CA VAL A 232 1.52 11.14 -10.99
C VAL A 232 2.04 11.94 -12.19
N ASP A 233 1.23 12.89 -12.68
CA ASP A 233 1.55 13.66 -13.90
C ASP A 233 1.89 12.76 -15.11
N GLY A 234 1.06 11.73 -15.34
CA GLY A 234 1.25 10.77 -16.42
C GLY A 234 2.53 9.94 -16.32
N GLY A 235 3.04 9.73 -15.09
CA GLY A 235 4.27 8.96 -14.83
C GLY A 235 5.56 9.80 -14.86
N LYS A 236 5.48 11.12 -15.08
CA LYS A 236 6.64 12.02 -14.99
C LYS A 236 7.11 12.26 -13.55
N ARG A 237 6.27 11.92 -12.58
CA ARG A 237 6.50 12.12 -11.16
C ARG A 237 6.14 10.87 -10.38
N ILE A 238 6.83 10.63 -9.27
CA ILE A 238 6.55 9.52 -8.36
C ILE A 238 6.26 10.10 -6.98
N LEU A 239 4.99 10.01 -6.56
CA LEU A 239 4.53 10.42 -5.22
C LEU A 239 4.54 9.20 -4.30
N PHE A 240 5.06 9.30 -3.08
CA PHE A 240 5.12 8.14 -2.18
C PHE A 240 5.09 8.54 -0.70
N PHE A 241 4.74 7.57 0.15
CA PHE A 241 4.74 7.71 1.60
C PHE A 241 6.13 7.31 2.14
N ALA A 242 6.89 8.27 2.64
CA ALA A 242 8.16 8.01 3.30
C ALA A 242 7.94 7.83 4.80
N ASN A 243 8.02 6.58 5.28
CA ASN A 243 7.69 6.25 6.66
C ASN A 243 8.62 6.90 7.68
N GLY A 244 9.90 7.11 7.32
CA GLY A 244 10.90 7.67 8.22
C GLY A 244 11.33 6.73 9.34
N ALA A 245 11.18 5.42 9.14
CA ALA A 245 11.56 4.38 10.09
C ALA A 245 13.07 4.07 10.02
N PHE A 246 13.89 5.06 10.38
CA PHE A 246 15.35 4.95 10.36
C PHE A 246 15.91 4.23 11.59
N ASP A 247 17.04 3.54 11.41
CA ASP A 247 17.84 2.97 12.50
C ASP A 247 18.82 4.00 13.14
N LYS A 248 18.63 5.29 12.86
CA LYS A 248 19.49 6.38 13.36
C LYS A 248 18.76 7.24 14.40
N PRO A 249 19.47 7.79 15.41
CA PRO A 249 18.87 8.62 16.45
C PRO A 249 18.49 10.01 15.90
N LYS A 250 17.27 10.11 15.39
CA LYS A 250 16.56 11.35 15.04
C LYS A 250 15.09 11.17 15.45
N PRO A 251 14.34 12.26 15.67
CA PRO A 251 12.88 12.18 15.70
C PRO A 251 12.39 11.42 14.47
N GLN A 252 11.83 10.22 14.68
CA GLN A 252 11.21 9.47 13.60
C GLN A 252 9.89 10.17 13.25
N ARG A 253 9.71 10.49 11.97
CA ARG A 253 8.53 11.18 11.44
C ARG A 253 8.32 10.73 10.01
N SER A 254 7.06 10.68 9.59
CA SER A 254 6.75 10.39 8.19
C SER A 254 6.77 11.66 7.34
N ALA A 255 6.88 11.47 6.03
CA ALA A 255 6.80 12.52 5.03
C ALA A 255 6.04 12.01 3.80
N VAL A 256 5.51 12.93 3.02
CA VAL A 256 5.06 12.66 1.65
C VAL A 256 6.05 13.30 0.71
N ILE A 257 6.53 12.55 -0.26
CA ILE A 257 7.62 12.97 -1.14
C ILE A 257 7.20 12.78 -2.60
N GLU A 258 7.59 13.71 -3.46
CA GLU A 258 7.46 13.58 -4.91
C GLU A 258 8.85 13.65 -5.55
N LEU A 259 9.17 12.68 -6.40
CA LEU A 259 10.37 12.68 -7.24
C LEU A 259 10.03 13.05 -8.69
N ASP A 260 10.98 13.67 -9.37
CA ASP A 260 11.07 13.61 -10.83
C ASP A 260 11.40 12.18 -11.27
N ALA A 261 10.57 11.58 -12.14
CA ALA A 261 10.80 10.23 -12.61
C ALA A 261 11.97 10.14 -13.62
N THR A 262 12.37 11.24 -14.25
CA THR A 262 13.50 11.27 -15.18
C THR A 262 14.82 11.43 -14.44
N THR A 263 14.91 12.39 -13.51
CA THR A 263 16.16 12.71 -12.81
C THR A 263 16.33 11.97 -11.47
N GLY A 264 15.24 11.48 -10.89
CA GLY A 264 15.22 10.91 -9.53
C GLY A 264 15.31 11.96 -8.42
N GLU A 265 15.33 13.25 -8.76
CA GLU A 265 15.44 14.34 -7.79
C GLU A 265 14.14 14.54 -7.03
N GLN A 266 14.25 14.83 -5.74
CA GLN A 266 13.10 15.24 -4.93
C GLN A 266 12.65 16.65 -5.33
N VAL A 267 11.44 16.77 -5.87
CA VAL A 267 10.87 18.05 -6.31
C VAL A 267 9.84 18.63 -5.35
N TRP A 268 9.29 17.79 -4.48
CA TRP A 268 8.37 18.23 -3.43
C TRP A 268 8.47 17.33 -2.21
N ARG A 269 8.24 17.91 -1.04
CA ARG A 269 8.19 17.22 0.25
C ARG A 269 7.21 17.93 1.14
N TRP A 270 6.35 17.16 1.79
CA TRP A 270 5.54 17.63 2.89
C TRP A 270 5.80 16.80 4.15
N GLU A 271 5.82 17.50 5.27
CA GLU A 271 5.88 16.91 6.59
C GLU A 271 5.02 17.73 7.54
N ALA A 272 4.51 17.11 8.62
CA ALA A 272 3.75 17.85 9.61
C ALA A 272 4.63 18.95 10.27
N PRO A 273 4.12 20.18 10.48
CA PRO A 273 4.88 21.27 11.10
C PRO A 273 5.46 20.92 12.47
N ILE A 274 4.77 20.07 13.23
CA ILE A 274 5.26 19.46 14.47
C ILE A 274 5.68 18.03 14.14
N PRO A 275 6.98 17.65 14.25
CA PRO A 275 7.47 16.34 13.81
C PRO A 275 6.72 15.12 14.37
N TRP A 276 6.21 15.22 15.60
CA TRP A 276 5.60 14.10 16.32
C TRP A 276 4.09 13.91 16.06
N THR A 277 3.49 14.74 15.20
CA THR A 277 2.04 14.69 14.92
C THR A 277 1.69 13.96 13.62
N PHE A 278 2.69 13.37 12.95
CA PHE A 278 2.52 12.54 11.77
C PHE A 278 3.63 11.49 11.72
N TYR A 279 3.29 10.24 12.06
CA TYR A 279 4.23 9.14 11.98
C TYR A 279 3.52 7.79 11.85
N SER A 280 3.79 7.11 10.74
CA SER A 280 3.47 5.70 10.54
C SER A 280 4.74 4.96 10.16
N HIS A 281 5.29 4.17 11.08
CA HIS A 281 6.55 3.44 10.90
C HIS A 281 6.48 2.28 9.87
N VAL A 282 5.26 1.89 9.49
CA VAL A 282 4.94 0.84 8.52
C VAL A 282 3.62 1.19 7.83
N MET A 283 3.33 0.56 6.69
CA MET A 283 2.16 0.85 5.86
C MET A 283 2.15 2.32 5.42
N GLY A 284 0.98 2.89 5.16
CA GLY A 284 0.83 4.25 4.66
C GLY A 284 0.32 4.25 3.24
N GLY A 285 -0.38 5.31 2.89
CA GLY A 285 -0.88 5.50 1.54
C GLY A 285 -0.94 6.96 1.15
N VAL A 286 -0.82 7.23 -0.15
CA VAL A 286 -0.86 8.57 -0.73
C VAL A 286 -1.64 8.57 -2.03
N GLN A 287 -2.39 9.63 -2.28
CA GLN A 287 -3.12 9.81 -3.54
C GLN A 287 -3.16 11.29 -3.90
N ARG A 288 -2.67 11.64 -5.10
CA ARG A 288 -2.90 12.96 -5.68
C ARG A 288 -4.36 13.06 -6.13
N LEU A 289 -5.07 14.06 -5.66
CA LEU A 289 -6.48 14.31 -5.95
C LEU A 289 -6.64 15.22 -7.17
N PRO A 290 -7.79 15.20 -7.88
CA PRO A 290 -8.01 15.99 -9.09
C PRO A 290 -7.87 17.51 -8.92
N ASN A 291 -8.14 18.06 -7.73
CA ASN A 291 -7.91 19.48 -7.44
C ASN A 291 -6.44 19.83 -7.14
N GLY A 292 -5.53 18.87 -7.25
CA GLY A 292 -4.10 19.01 -6.95
C GLY A 292 -3.72 18.71 -5.51
N ASN A 293 -4.69 18.62 -4.57
CA ASN A 293 -4.42 18.27 -3.18
C ASN A 293 -3.94 16.82 -3.04
N THR A 294 -3.39 16.47 -1.89
CA THR A 294 -2.90 15.11 -1.63
C THR A 294 -3.62 14.49 -0.44
N LEU A 295 -4.31 13.37 -0.67
CA LEU A 295 -4.82 12.50 0.39
C LEU A 295 -3.68 11.67 0.97
N VAL A 296 -3.64 11.56 2.29
CA VAL A 296 -2.64 10.80 3.03
C VAL A 296 -3.33 9.88 4.02
N CYS A 297 -2.93 8.61 4.03
CA CYS A 297 -3.33 7.62 5.02
C CYS A 297 -2.17 7.39 5.99
N GLU A 298 -2.28 7.91 7.21
CA GLU A 298 -1.40 7.61 8.34
C GLU A 298 -1.89 6.32 9.02
N SER A 299 -1.38 5.19 8.52
CA SER A 299 -1.96 3.87 8.77
C SER A 299 -2.05 3.45 10.22
N VAL A 300 -0.95 3.51 11.00
CA VAL A 300 -0.91 2.96 12.37
C VAL A 300 -1.85 3.72 13.32
N ASN A 301 -2.11 5.00 13.05
CA ASN A 301 -2.98 5.86 13.85
C ASN A 301 -4.41 5.93 13.30
N GLY A 302 -4.72 5.19 12.23
CA GLY A 302 -6.04 5.17 11.61
C GLY A 302 -6.50 6.52 11.07
N ARG A 303 -5.56 7.44 10.77
CA ARG A 303 -5.87 8.82 10.38
C ARG A 303 -5.75 8.97 8.87
N ILE A 304 -6.73 9.62 8.26
CA ILE A 304 -6.70 10.03 6.86
C ILE A 304 -6.82 11.54 6.85
N PHE A 305 -5.97 12.23 6.10
CA PHE A 305 -6.03 13.69 6.00
C PHE A 305 -5.70 14.15 4.58
N GLU A 306 -6.10 15.38 4.26
CA GLU A 306 -5.87 16.00 2.96
C GLU A 306 -5.00 17.24 3.11
N ILE A 307 -3.93 17.29 2.32
CA ILE A 307 -2.99 18.40 2.23
C ILE A 307 -3.35 19.27 1.03
N GLU A 308 -3.58 20.57 1.27
CA GLU A 308 -3.76 21.53 0.19
C GLU A 308 -2.44 21.80 -0.55
N ALA A 309 -2.44 21.70 -1.87
CA ALA A 309 -1.22 21.81 -2.68
C ALA A 309 -0.50 23.17 -2.53
N GLY A 310 -1.27 24.27 -2.49
CA GLY A 310 -0.73 25.62 -2.51
C GLY A 310 -0.13 26.10 -1.19
N THR A 311 -0.63 25.61 -0.05
CA THR A 311 -0.22 26.08 1.28
C THR A 311 0.43 24.99 2.14
N GLY A 312 0.22 23.72 1.81
CA GLY A 312 0.60 22.59 2.67
C GLY A 312 -0.27 22.46 3.93
N ALA A 313 -1.37 23.20 4.05
CA ALA A 313 -2.27 23.08 5.18
C ALA A 313 -3.08 21.77 5.11
N ILE A 314 -3.33 21.16 6.26
CA ILE A 314 -4.32 20.08 6.38
C ILE A 314 -5.71 20.71 6.31
N VAL A 315 -6.50 20.40 5.29
CA VAL A 315 -7.83 20.99 5.03
C VAL A 315 -8.99 20.04 5.28
N TRP A 316 -8.70 18.75 5.38
CA TRP A 316 -9.62 17.70 5.82
C TRP A 316 -8.87 16.69 6.68
N ASP A 317 -9.49 16.20 7.75
CA ASP A 317 -8.85 15.34 8.74
C ASP A 317 -9.88 14.41 9.41
N TYR A 318 -9.64 13.11 9.36
CA TYR A 318 -10.52 12.07 9.83
C TYR A 318 -9.74 10.97 10.54
N ILE A 319 -10.28 10.45 11.64
CA ILE A 319 -9.73 9.30 12.35
C ILE A 319 -10.75 8.17 12.37
N ASN A 320 -10.33 6.99 11.94
CA ASN A 320 -11.14 5.78 11.95
C ASN A 320 -11.74 5.52 13.34
N PRO A 321 -13.08 5.46 13.48
CA PRO A 321 -13.73 5.16 14.75
C PRO A 321 -13.81 3.65 15.03
N ASP A 322 -13.56 2.80 14.05
CA ASP A 322 -13.61 1.34 14.24
C ASP A 322 -12.26 0.81 14.69
N PHE A 323 -12.29 -0.16 15.59
CA PHE A 323 -11.09 -0.83 16.07
C PHE A 323 -11.17 -2.34 15.84
N SER A 324 -10.05 -2.93 15.45
CA SER A 324 -9.86 -4.38 15.33
C SER A 324 -8.52 -4.78 15.95
N ALA A 325 -8.32 -6.07 16.23
CA ALA A 325 -7.02 -6.60 16.60
C ALA A 325 -6.18 -6.75 15.32
N PRO A 326 -5.13 -5.93 15.10
CA PRO A 326 -4.42 -5.89 13.81
C PRO A 326 -3.45 -7.06 13.59
N PHE A 327 -3.13 -7.82 14.65
CA PHE A 327 -2.19 -8.94 14.59
C PHE A 327 -2.67 -10.10 15.47
N PRO A 328 -2.45 -11.38 15.08
CA PRO A 328 -2.91 -12.55 15.81
C PRO A 328 -2.49 -12.61 17.29
N ASN A 329 -1.32 -12.04 17.61
CA ASN A 329 -0.74 -12.05 18.96
C ASN A 329 -0.93 -10.72 19.71
N MET A 330 -1.68 -9.76 19.14
CA MET A 330 -1.94 -8.47 19.75
C MET A 330 -3.38 -8.42 20.25
N THR A 331 -3.57 -8.39 21.57
CA THR A 331 -4.89 -8.21 22.20
C THR A 331 -5.33 -6.75 22.21
N ALA A 332 -4.39 -5.82 22.07
CA ALA A 332 -4.69 -4.40 21.97
C ALA A 332 -5.40 -4.09 20.65
N LEU A 333 -6.56 -3.46 20.77
CA LEU A 333 -7.31 -2.97 19.63
C LEU A 333 -6.59 -1.77 18.98
N ALA A 334 -6.60 -1.72 17.65
CA ALA A 334 -6.10 -0.59 16.88
C ALA A 334 -7.10 -0.24 15.78
N ASN A 335 -7.14 1.03 15.40
CA ASN A 335 -7.99 1.55 14.33
C ASN A 335 -7.24 1.68 12.99
N SER A 336 -6.18 0.90 12.82
CA SER A 336 -5.27 1.03 11.68
C SER A 336 -5.98 0.89 10.34
N ILE A 337 -5.50 1.60 9.33
CA ILE A 337 -5.98 1.49 7.94
C ILE A 337 -4.79 1.13 7.07
N PHE A 338 -4.88 0.09 6.24
CA PHE A 338 -3.75 -0.29 5.38
C PHE A 338 -3.45 0.79 4.32
N ARG A 339 -4.47 1.13 3.52
CA ARG A 339 -4.51 2.24 2.55
C ARG A 339 -5.93 2.80 2.44
N SER A 340 -6.05 4.01 1.89
CA SER A 340 -7.33 4.68 1.67
C SER A 340 -7.28 5.48 0.35
N TYR A 341 -8.42 5.58 -0.31
CA TYR A 341 -8.60 6.28 -1.58
C TYR A 341 -9.84 7.17 -1.52
N ARG A 342 -9.77 8.31 -2.21
CA ARG A 342 -10.86 9.27 -2.41
C ARG A 342 -11.27 9.27 -3.87
N TYR A 343 -12.57 9.18 -4.11
CA TYR A 343 -13.18 9.13 -5.44
C TYR A 343 -14.10 10.32 -5.62
N ALA A 344 -14.07 10.93 -6.81
CA ALA A 344 -15.03 11.98 -7.16
C ALA A 344 -16.45 11.38 -7.25
N ALA A 345 -17.48 12.17 -6.94
CA ALA A 345 -18.86 11.72 -7.04
C ALA A 345 -19.26 11.30 -8.47
N ASP A 346 -18.65 11.91 -9.48
CA ASP A 346 -18.84 11.65 -10.91
C ASP A 346 -17.79 10.70 -11.51
N SER A 347 -16.96 10.06 -10.67
CA SER A 347 -15.96 9.08 -11.11
C SER A 347 -16.59 7.80 -11.67
N GLN A 348 -15.84 7.06 -12.50
CA GLN A 348 -16.32 5.78 -13.04
C GLN A 348 -16.55 4.74 -11.94
N GLU A 349 -15.77 4.82 -10.87
CA GLU A 349 -15.83 3.98 -9.67
C GLU A 349 -17.14 4.14 -8.91
N LEU A 350 -17.79 5.29 -9.00
CA LEU A 350 -19.06 5.57 -8.31
C LEU A 350 -20.24 5.81 -9.25
N ALA A 351 -20.02 5.71 -10.57
CA ALA A 351 -21.04 5.91 -11.57
C ALA A 351 -22.24 4.97 -11.35
N GLY A 352 -23.42 5.56 -11.17
CA GLY A 352 -24.69 4.83 -10.99
C GLY A 352 -24.97 4.33 -9.57
N MET A 353 -24.13 4.64 -8.59
CA MET A 353 -24.32 4.19 -7.20
C MET A 353 -25.28 5.11 -6.43
N PRO A 354 -26.09 4.55 -5.49
CA PRO A 354 -27.03 5.31 -4.67
C PRO A 354 -26.31 5.96 -3.48
N LEU A 355 -25.76 7.16 -3.70
CA LEU A 355 -24.93 7.90 -2.73
C LEU A 355 -25.62 9.08 -2.07
#